data_AF-A0A1T1I8J9-F1
#
_entry.id   AF-A0A1T1I8J9-F1
#
_cell.length_a   1.000
_cell.length_b   1.000
_cell.length_c   1.000
_cell.angle_alpha   90.00
_cell.angle_beta   90.00
_cell.angle_gamma   90.00
#
_symmetry.space_group_name_H-M   'P 1'
#
loop_
_entity.id
_entity.type
_entity.pdbx_description
1 polymer ?
#
loop_
_entity_poly.entity_id
_entity_poly.type
_entity_poly.pdbx_seq_one_letter_code
_entity_poly.pdbx_strand_id
1 'polypeptide(L)'
;MTEQELLGPRAYGQALGSAVLKASAEDFQVDEVLDIPLTGEGEHLWLWVEKRGLNTEEAARRIAKAAGVPLRTVSYAGLKDRQALTRQWFSVQLPGKADPDLAAAENDTLKILKAARHKRKLQRGAHAANGFTLRLTQLKADQAAIDERLKLIAQQGIPNYFGAQRFGHDGGNLVDARSWAARKALPEQRNVRSRLLSTARSYVFNQVLAARVADGSWQRAQVGDLLAFTDSRSFFPAGEAECSDPRLAILDLHPTGPQWGEGESPAAGLTHALEQQVATREADLCDWLIKAGMSHERRILRLPIGGLTWHYPEPDILQLEFVLPAGCFATVLVRELVDLVPVGQTDSPCVF
;
A
#
# COMPACT_ATOMS: atom_id res chain seq x y z
N MET A 1 3.35 -20.87 3.67
CA MET A 1 3.97 -20.46 2.38
C MET A 1 5.10 -19.50 2.69
N THR A 2 6.19 -19.52 1.93
CA THR A 2 7.32 -18.61 2.14
C THR A 2 7.04 -17.23 1.55
N GLU A 3 7.75 -16.18 1.99
CA GLU A 3 7.62 -14.85 1.38
C GLU A 3 8.00 -14.88 -0.10
N GLN A 4 9.01 -15.66 -0.48
CA GLN A 4 9.44 -15.83 -1.86
C GLN A 4 8.35 -16.44 -2.75
N GLU A 5 7.56 -17.38 -2.22
CA GLU A 5 6.41 -17.96 -2.94
C GLU A 5 5.26 -16.95 -3.12
N LEU A 6 5.08 -16.02 -2.17
CA LEU A 6 3.97 -15.06 -2.17
C LEU A 6 4.27 -13.78 -2.97
N LEU A 7 5.53 -13.33 -2.94
CA LEU A 7 5.96 -12.07 -3.54
C LEU A 7 6.85 -12.29 -4.75
N GLY A 8 7.77 -13.27 -4.73
CA GLY A 8 8.79 -13.45 -5.77
C GLY A 8 10.14 -12.83 -5.40
N PRO A 9 11.05 -12.62 -6.38
CA PRO A 9 12.39 -12.10 -6.12
C PRO A 9 12.41 -10.61 -5.70
N ARG A 10 13.58 -10.14 -5.25
CA ARG A 10 13.90 -8.71 -5.08
C ARG A 10 14.54 -8.16 -6.34
N ALA A 11 14.34 -6.88 -6.64
CA ALA A 11 14.94 -6.26 -7.82
C ALA A 11 16.42 -5.90 -7.59
N TYR A 12 16.78 -5.55 -6.37
CA TYR A 12 18.13 -5.05 -6.03
C TYR A 12 19.05 -6.11 -5.42
N GLY A 13 18.70 -7.40 -5.58
CA GLY A 13 19.44 -8.52 -5.00
C GLY A 13 18.96 -8.89 -3.58
N GLN A 14 19.76 -9.66 -2.86
CA GLN A 14 19.45 -10.08 -1.49
C GLN A 14 19.41 -8.88 -0.53
N ALA A 15 18.80 -9.05 0.65
CA ALA A 15 18.89 -8.07 1.72
C ALA A 15 20.35 -7.74 2.03
N LEU A 16 20.60 -6.47 2.36
CA LEU A 16 21.91 -6.00 2.81
C LEU A 16 22.16 -6.29 4.28
N GLY A 17 21.14 -6.78 5.00
CA GLY A 17 21.20 -7.01 6.43
C GLY A 17 19.82 -7.17 7.04
N SER A 18 19.71 -6.88 8.33
CA SER A 18 18.46 -7.02 9.09
C SER A 18 18.13 -5.77 9.90
N ALA A 19 16.85 -5.52 10.18
CA ALA A 19 16.41 -4.48 11.10
C ALA A 19 15.06 -4.83 11.77
N VAL A 20 14.71 -4.08 12.80
CA VAL A 20 13.40 -4.14 13.47
C VAL A 20 12.57 -2.93 13.05
N LEU A 21 11.35 -3.19 12.59
CA LEU A 21 10.35 -2.17 12.25
C LEU A 21 9.15 -2.30 13.19
N LYS A 22 8.51 -1.16 13.53
CA LYS A 22 7.33 -1.11 14.43
C LYS A 22 7.62 -1.63 15.84
N ALA A 23 8.81 -1.38 16.40
CA ALA A 23 9.05 -1.66 17.82
C ALA A 23 8.19 -0.74 18.70
N SER A 24 8.01 0.52 18.27
CA SER A 24 7.00 1.45 18.77
C SER A 24 6.12 1.99 17.64
N ALA A 25 5.02 2.67 18.00
CA ALA A 25 4.12 3.27 17.00
C ALA A 25 4.82 4.41 16.23
N GLU A 26 5.76 5.10 16.87
CA GLU A 26 6.56 6.19 16.33
C GLU A 26 7.56 5.73 15.25
N ASP A 27 7.92 4.43 15.24
CA ASP A 27 8.78 3.85 14.20
C ASP A 27 8.07 3.73 12.84
N PHE A 28 6.74 3.85 12.83
CA PHE A 28 5.95 3.73 11.61
C PHE A 28 4.93 4.85 11.57
N GLN A 29 5.33 5.96 10.97
CA GLN A 29 4.47 7.13 10.85
C GLN A 29 3.86 7.19 9.45
N VAL A 30 2.57 7.50 9.39
CA VAL A 30 1.84 7.63 8.12
C VAL A 30 1.00 8.90 8.12
N ASP A 31 1.33 9.79 7.20
CA ASP A 31 0.62 11.04 6.98
C ASP A 31 -0.19 10.96 5.69
N GLU A 32 -1.50 11.13 5.81
CA GLU A 32 -2.37 11.21 4.64
C GLU A 32 -2.12 12.53 3.87
N VAL A 33 -1.81 12.41 2.57
CA VAL A 33 -1.62 13.56 1.70
C VAL A 33 -2.93 13.84 0.97
N LEU A 34 -3.54 14.98 1.28
CA LEU A 34 -4.70 15.54 0.56
C LEU A 34 -4.30 16.84 -0.12
N ASP A 35 -4.49 16.89 -1.42
CA ASP A 35 -4.32 18.11 -2.22
C ASP A 35 -5.67 18.82 -2.41
N ILE A 36 -6.32 19.16 -1.28
CA ILE A 36 -7.62 19.85 -1.27
C ILE A 36 -7.51 21.06 -0.34
N PRO A 37 -7.52 22.29 -0.87
CA PRO A 37 -7.59 23.47 -0.03
C PRO A 37 -8.96 23.53 0.66
N LEU A 38 -8.94 23.72 1.99
CA LEU A 38 -10.16 23.86 2.78
C LEU A 38 -10.78 25.23 2.55
N THR A 39 -12.10 25.26 2.39
CA THR A 39 -12.84 26.48 2.03
C THR A 39 -13.01 27.45 3.19
N GLY A 40 -12.82 27.00 4.44
CA GLY A 40 -13.04 27.82 5.64
C GLY A 40 -14.52 28.02 6.00
N GLU A 41 -15.44 27.55 5.15
CA GLU A 41 -16.89 27.62 5.33
C GLU A 41 -17.57 26.33 4.87
N GLY A 42 -18.79 26.08 5.35
CA GLY A 42 -19.66 24.97 4.94
C GLY A 42 -20.15 24.12 6.10
N GLU A 43 -20.97 23.11 5.77
CA GLU A 43 -21.59 22.24 6.77
C GLU A 43 -20.66 21.13 7.27
N HIS A 44 -19.47 20.95 6.71
CA HIS A 44 -18.52 19.94 7.19
C HIS A 44 -17.39 20.57 7.99
N LEU A 45 -17.08 20.02 9.16
CA LEU A 45 -15.87 20.32 9.90
C LEU A 45 -14.83 19.25 9.59
N TRP A 46 -13.75 19.65 8.91
CA TRP A 46 -12.62 18.78 8.62
C TRP A 46 -11.61 18.86 9.76
N LEU A 47 -11.14 17.70 10.20
CA LEU A 47 -10.24 17.53 11.33
C LEU A 47 -8.99 16.79 10.88
N TRP A 48 -7.81 17.38 11.07
CA TRP A 48 -6.52 16.70 10.94
C TRP A 48 -6.20 16.03 12.27
N VAL A 49 -6.20 14.70 12.30
CA VAL A 49 -6.15 13.94 13.55
C VAL A 49 -4.91 13.05 13.56
N GLU A 50 -4.06 13.22 14.56
CA GLU A 50 -3.02 12.27 14.91
C GLU A 50 -3.62 11.20 15.84
N LYS A 51 -3.37 9.94 15.53
CA LYS A 51 -3.73 8.81 16.40
C LYS A 51 -2.57 7.85 16.60
N ARG A 52 -2.52 7.22 17.76
CA ARG A 52 -1.62 6.09 18.09
C ARG A 52 -2.38 5.03 18.86
N GLY A 53 -2.12 3.75 18.55
CA GLY A 53 -2.79 2.64 19.23
C GLY A 53 -4.29 2.49 18.97
N LEU A 54 -4.85 3.28 18.03
CA LEU A 54 -6.25 3.27 17.61
C LEU A 54 -6.37 2.99 16.12
N ASN A 55 -7.39 2.25 15.70
CA ASN A 55 -7.78 2.17 14.29
C ASN A 55 -8.65 3.38 13.88
N THR A 56 -8.85 3.59 12.58
CA THR A 56 -9.63 4.73 12.06
C THR A 56 -11.08 4.76 12.56
N GLU A 57 -11.72 3.60 12.75
CA GLU A 57 -13.12 3.54 13.19
C GLU A 57 -13.29 3.89 14.67
N GLU A 58 -12.34 3.48 15.51
CA GLU A 58 -12.29 3.85 16.93
C GLU A 58 -12.14 5.37 17.09
N ALA A 59 -11.21 5.98 16.33
CA ALA A 59 -11.06 7.43 16.27
C ALA A 59 -12.35 8.12 15.82
N ALA A 60 -13.01 7.61 14.75
CA ALA A 60 -14.28 8.15 14.27
C ALA A 60 -15.40 8.09 15.33
N ARG A 61 -15.53 6.97 16.07
CA ARG A 61 -16.49 6.84 17.17
C ARG A 61 -16.23 7.84 18.29
N ARG A 62 -14.97 8.05 18.62
CA ARG A 62 -14.57 9.00 19.67
C ARG A 62 -14.88 10.44 19.27
N ILE A 63 -14.56 10.82 18.03
CA ILE A 63 -14.89 12.13 17.46
C ILE A 63 -16.43 12.33 17.43
N ALA A 64 -17.18 11.34 16.96
CA ALA A 64 -18.64 11.41 16.91
C ALA A 64 -19.26 11.63 18.30
N LYS A 65 -18.76 10.91 19.31
CA LYS A 65 -19.21 11.04 20.70
C LYS A 65 -18.93 12.43 21.26
N ALA A 66 -17.71 12.97 21.07
CA ALA A 66 -17.35 14.30 21.54
C ALA A 66 -18.18 15.40 20.84
N ALA A 67 -18.41 15.25 19.53
CA ALA A 67 -19.22 16.18 18.75
C ALA A 67 -20.75 16.05 19.00
N GLY A 68 -21.20 15.03 19.74
CA GLY A 68 -22.63 14.79 19.97
C GLY A 68 -23.40 14.45 18.68
N VAL A 69 -22.78 13.76 17.73
CA VAL A 69 -23.37 13.41 16.43
C VAL A 69 -23.38 11.91 16.17
N PRO A 70 -24.29 11.39 15.31
CA PRO A 70 -24.26 9.98 14.91
C PRO A 70 -22.99 9.62 14.14
N LEU A 71 -22.40 8.45 14.39
CA LEU A 71 -21.16 7.99 13.71
C LEU A 71 -21.23 8.08 12.17
N ARG A 72 -22.40 7.85 11.57
CA ARG A 72 -22.60 7.91 10.11
C ARG A 72 -22.31 9.29 9.48
N THR A 73 -22.29 10.36 10.29
CA THR A 73 -21.97 11.72 9.83
C THR A 73 -20.48 12.02 9.88
N VAL A 74 -19.68 11.12 10.45
CA VAL A 74 -18.21 11.17 10.44
C VAL A 74 -17.69 10.33 9.27
N SER A 75 -16.82 10.93 8.47
CA SER A 75 -16.23 10.33 7.27
C SER A 75 -14.72 10.51 7.23
N TYR A 76 -14.03 9.66 6.47
CA TYR A 76 -12.58 9.61 6.34
C TYR A 76 -12.22 9.00 4.98
N ALA A 77 -11.02 9.31 4.46
CA ALA A 77 -10.61 8.88 3.13
C ALA A 77 -10.09 7.44 3.08
N GLY A 78 -9.43 6.96 4.13
CA GLY A 78 -8.86 5.61 4.17
C GLY A 78 -8.87 5.01 5.56
N LEU A 79 -8.62 3.71 5.64
CA LEU A 79 -8.31 3.04 6.90
C LEU A 79 -6.82 3.15 7.17
N LYS A 80 -6.46 3.34 8.44
CA LYS A 80 -5.09 3.41 8.92
C LYS A 80 -4.92 2.43 10.08
N ASP A 81 -3.79 1.73 10.07
CA ASP A 81 -3.49 0.67 11.03
C ASP A 81 -3.41 1.18 12.47
N ARG A 82 -3.65 0.28 13.43
CA ARG A 82 -3.54 0.54 14.87
C ARG A 82 -2.08 0.65 15.33
N GLN A 83 -1.20 -0.13 14.71
CA GLN A 83 0.23 -0.25 15.03
C GLN A 83 1.05 0.74 14.20
N ALA A 84 0.72 2.03 14.32
CA ALA A 84 1.37 3.14 13.65
C ALA A 84 0.94 4.45 14.33
N LEU A 85 1.80 5.46 14.28
CA LEU A 85 1.41 6.85 14.49
C LEU A 85 0.88 7.36 13.16
N THR A 86 -0.40 7.71 13.09
CA THR A 86 -0.99 8.10 11.80
C THR A 86 -1.70 9.43 11.90
N ARG A 87 -1.48 10.29 10.91
CA ARG A 87 -2.18 11.55 10.76
C ARG A 87 -3.09 11.44 9.54
N GLN A 88 -4.39 11.65 9.74
CA GLN A 88 -5.39 11.52 8.67
C GLN A 88 -6.52 12.54 8.83
N TRP A 89 -7.22 12.81 7.73
CA TRP A 89 -8.37 13.70 7.76
C TRP A 89 -9.67 12.96 8.10
N PHE A 90 -10.46 13.59 8.96
CA PHE A 90 -11.86 13.25 9.18
C PHE A 90 -12.74 14.42 8.77
N SER A 91 -13.98 14.13 8.38
CA SER A 91 -15.00 15.14 8.09
C SER A 91 -16.28 14.83 8.86
N VAL A 92 -16.72 15.78 9.69
CA VAL A 92 -17.91 15.69 10.52
C VAL A 92 -18.98 16.61 9.93
N GLN A 93 -20.15 16.07 9.56
CA GLN A 93 -21.26 16.87 9.05
C GLN A 93 -22.04 17.55 10.20
N LEU A 94 -22.15 18.88 10.13
CA LEU A 94 -22.68 19.81 11.13
C LEU A 94 -23.51 20.92 10.45
N PRO A 95 -24.66 20.60 9.83
CA PRO A 95 -25.46 21.59 9.10
C PRO A 95 -26.10 22.58 10.06
N GLY A 96 -25.85 23.87 9.85
CA GLY A 96 -26.38 24.96 10.68
C GLY A 96 -25.92 24.95 12.14
N LYS A 97 -24.93 24.11 12.49
CA LYS A 97 -24.38 24.01 13.85
C LYS A 97 -23.03 24.72 13.94
N ALA A 98 -22.76 25.34 15.08
CA ALA A 98 -21.43 25.83 15.44
C ALA A 98 -20.43 24.66 15.57
N ASP A 99 -19.14 25.00 15.64
CA ASP A 99 -18.07 24.02 15.87
C ASP A 99 -18.24 23.44 17.29
N PRO A 100 -18.31 22.10 17.45
CA PRO A 100 -18.42 21.48 18.76
C PRO A 100 -17.09 21.58 19.53
N ASP A 101 -17.17 21.52 20.86
CA ASP A 101 -16.00 21.23 21.68
C ASP A 101 -15.59 19.77 21.50
N LEU A 102 -14.34 19.56 21.06
CA LEU A 102 -13.78 18.24 20.80
C LEU A 102 -12.73 17.82 21.85
N ALA A 103 -12.52 18.59 22.91
CA ALA A 103 -11.52 18.29 23.94
C ALA A 103 -11.70 16.89 24.55
N ALA A 104 -12.94 16.43 24.73
CA ALA A 104 -13.23 15.08 25.22
C ALA A 104 -12.77 13.95 24.27
N ALA A 105 -12.54 14.25 22.99
CA ALA A 105 -11.96 13.31 22.04
C ALA A 105 -10.44 13.18 22.19
N GLU A 106 -9.77 14.11 22.85
CA GLU A 106 -8.30 14.16 22.89
C GLU A 106 -7.73 13.47 24.14
N ASN A 107 -6.58 12.81 23.98
CA ASN A 107 -5.68 12.33 25.03
C ASN A 107 -4.36 11.87 24.38
N ASP A 108 -3.54 11.09 25.09
CA ASP A 108 -2.27 10.59 24.56
C ASP A 108 -2.40 9.72 23.29
N THR A 109 -3.59 9.15 23.04
CA THR A 109 -3.84 8.27 21.89
C THR A 109 -4.46 8.96 20.69
N LEU A 110 -5.04 10.16 20.86
CA LEU A 110 -5.70 10.93 19.81
C LEU A 110 -5.51 12.42 20.07
N LYS A 111 -4.98 13.14 19.08
CA LYS A 111 -4.86 14.61 19.10
C LYS A 111 -5.45 15.21 17.83
N ILE A 112 -6.17 16.31 17.97
CA ILE A 112 -6.71 17.07 16.85
C ILE A 112 -5.73 18.21 16.56
N LEU A 113 -5.00 18.08 15.47
CA LEU A 113 -3.92 19.00 15.10
C LEU A 113 -4.42 20.23 14.33
N LYS A 114 -5.53 20.09 13.60
CA LYS A 114 -6.14 21.18 12.82
C LYS A 114 -7.64 20.94 12.68
N ALA A 115 -8.41 22.02 12.71
CA ALA A 115 -9.83 22.01 12.42
C ALA A 115 -10.17 23.17 11.47
N ALA A 116 -10.95 22.89 10.42
CA ALA A 116 -11.43 23.92 9.51
C ALA A 116 -12.70 23.49 8.77
N ARG A 117 -13.57 24.45 8.46
CA ARG A 117 -14.81 24.19 7.74
C ARG A 117 -14.58 23.92 6.25
N HIS A 118 -15.43 23.08 5.69
CA HIS A 118 -15.47 22.77 4.28
C HIS A 118 -16.89 22.55 3.76
N LYS A 119 -17.10 22.83 2.47
CA LYS A 119 -18.39 22.65 1.79
C LYS A 119 -18.73 21.19 1.53
N ARG A 120 -17.72 20.34 1.30
CA ARG A 120 -17.91 18.95 0.86
C ARG A 120 -17.53 17.95 1.94
N LYS A 121 -18.26 16.84 1.94
CA LYS A 121 -17.90 15.63 2.68
C LYS A 121 -16.59 15.05 2.15
N LEU A 122 -15.71 14.61 3.06
CA LEU A 122 -14.55 13.81 2.70
C LEU A 122 -14.99 12.42 2.20
N GLN A 123 -14.68 12.10 0.94
CA GLN A 123 -15.06 10.83 0.32
C GLN A 123 -14.02 9.74 0.61
N ARG A 124 -14.48 8.48 0.63
CA ARG A 124 -13.55 7.33 0.66
C ARG A 124 -12.70 7.32 -0.60
N GLY A 125 -11.42 7.03 -0.44
CA GLY A 125 -10.43 7.03 -1.52
C GLY A 125 -10.03 8.42 -2.02
N ALA A 126 -10.38 9.50 -1.31
CA ALA A 126 -10.02 10.86 -1.70
C ALA A 126 -8.54 11.22 -1.43
N HIS A 127 -7.78 10.39 -0.70
CA HIS A 127 -6.36 10.62 -0.49
C HIS A 127 -5.57 10.30 -1.75
N ALA A 128 -4.68 11.20 -2.15
CA ALA A 128 -3.83 11.00 -3.32
C ALA A 128 -2.66 10.07 -2.99
N ALA A 129 -2.04 10.31 -1.83
CA ALA A 129 -0.83 9.61 -1.42
C ALA A 129 -0.78 9.46 0.11
N ASN A 130 0.21 8.71 0.57
CA ASN A 130 0.59 8.64 1.98
C ASN A 130 2.08 8.98 2.09
N GLY A 131 2.40 9.98 2.91
CA GLY A 131 3.76 10.23 3.39
C GLY A 131 4.10 9.25 4.51
N PHE A 132 5.33 8.76 4.51
CA PHE A 132 5.84 7.81 5.47
C PHE A 132 7.10 8.37 6.11
N THR A 133 7.19 8.20 7.43
CA THR A 133 8.44 8.28 8.18
C THR A 133 8.64 6.94 8.87
N LEU A 134 9.62 6.18 8.43
CA LEU A 134 9.92 4.86 8.98
C LEU A 134 11.25 4.89 9.72
N ARG A 135 11.27 4.34 10.93
CA ARG A 135 12.49 4.12 11.70
C ARG A 135 12.78 2.63 11.77
N LEU A 136 13.85 2.21 11.11
CA LEU A 136 14.40 0.86 11.19
C LEU A 136 15.43 0.84 12.30
N THR A 137 15.10 0.18 13.41
CA THR A 137 15.96 0.10 14.60
C THR A 137 16.77 -1.20 14.61
N GLN A 138 17.81 -1.28 15.43
CA GLN A 138 18.70 -2.44 15.49
C GLN A 138 19.24 -2.85 14.11
N LEU A 139 19.58 -1.84 13.29
CA LEU A 139 20.10 -2.03 11.95
C LEU A 139 21.43 -2.79 12.00
N LYS A 140 21.45 -3.95 11.37
CA LYS A 140 22.66 -4.75 11.14
C LYS A 140 22.88 -4.84 9.63
N ALA A 141 23.51 -3.81 9.05
CA ALA A 141 23.83 -3.72 7.63
C ALA A 141 25.02 -2.76 7.43
N ASP A 142 25.69 -2.87 6.29
CA ASP A 142 26.65 -1.85 5.86
C ASP A 142 25.91 -0.60 5.37
N GLN A 143 26.12 0.54 6.04
CA GLN A 143 25.50 1.83 5.71
C GLN A 143 25.87 2.30 4.30
N ALA A 144 27.10 2.06 3.84
CA ALA A 144 27.52 2.48 2.50
C ALA A 144 26.73 1.73 1.41
N ALA A 145 26.56 0.41 1.58
CA ALA A 145 25.77 -0.42 0.69
C ALA A 145 24.28 -0.03 0.71
N ILE A 146 23.73 0.32 1.88
CA ILE A 146 22.36 0.82 2.03
C ILE A 146 22.19 2.14 1.27
N ASP A 147 23.10 3.09 1.45
CA ASP A 147 23.06 4.40 0.80
C ASP A 147 23.13 4.27 -0.74
N GLU A 148 24.00 3.40 -1.25
CA GLU A 148 24.06 3.10 -2.69
C GLU A 148 22.75 2.53 -3.21
N ARG A 149 22.16 1.58 -2.50
CA ARG A 149 20.87 0.99 -2.89
C ARG A 149 19.72 2.00 -2.81
N LEU A 150 19.68 2.85 -1.79
CA LEU A 150 18.67 3.91 -1.67
C LEU A 150 18.78 4.93 -2.80
N LYS A 151 19.99 5.28 -3.25
CA LYS A 151 20.19 6.12 -4.45
C LYS A 151 19.63 5.47 -5.71
N LEU A 152 19.85 4.17 -5.91
CA LEU A 152 19.28 3.43 -7.05
C LEU A 152 17.75 3.40 -6.97
N ILE A 153 17.20 3.10 -5.80
CA ILE A 153 15.75 3.08 -5.57
C ILE A 153 15.12 4.45 -5.82
N ALA A 154 15.77 5.54 -5.39
CA ALA A 154 15.29 6.89 -5.65
C ALA A 154 15.20 7.20 -7.16
N GLN A 155 16.10 6.64 -7.96
CA GLN A 155 16.15 6.85 -9.41
C GLN A 155 15.24 5.92 -10.20
N GLN A 156 15.06 4.68 -9.73
CA GLN A 156 14.44 3.60 -10.53
C GLN A 156 13.12 3.07 -9.93
N GLY A 157 12.80 3.43 -8.69
CA GLY A 157 11.65 2.88 -7.95
C GLY A 157 11.87 1.44 -7.49
N ILE A 158 10.81 0.73 -7.15
CA ILE A 158 10.86 -0.69 -6.73
C ILE A 158 9.75 -1.51 -7.39
N PRO A 159 9.81 -2.85 -7.40
CA PRO A 159 8.67 -3.68 -7.75
C PRO A 159 7.47 -3.42 -6.82
N ASN A 160 6.31 -3.15 -7.41
CA ASN A 160 5.09 -2.77 -6.70
C ASN A 160 4.31 -3.97 -6.14
N TYR A 161 4.99 -4.89 -5.46
CA TYR A 161 4.38 -6.08 -4.89
C TYR A 161 3.28 -5.73 -3.88
N PHE A 162 2.27 -6.60 -3.80
CA PHE A 162 1.47 -6.70 -2.59
C PHE A 162 2.30 -7.40 -1.51
N GLY A 163 2.51 -6.74 -0.37
CA GLY A 163 3.30 -7.28 0.73
C GLY A 163 2.66 -8.51 1.41
N ALA A 164 3.45 -9.25 2.18
CA ALA A 164 3.04 -10.51 2.82
C ALA A 164 1.74 -10.39 3.64
N GLN A 165 1.53 -9.25 4.30
CA GLN A 165 0.32 -8.94 5.07
C GLN A 165 -0.98 -9.10 4.27
N ARG A 166 -0.96 -8.87 2.94
CA ARG A 166 -2.11 -9.05 2.06
C ARG A 166 -2.60 -10.50 2.05
N PHE A 167 -1.69 -11.44 2.23
CA PHE A 167 -1.95 -12.88 2.17
C PHE A 167 -2.30 -13.49 3.54
N GLY A 168 -2.38 -12.67 4.60
CA GLY A 168 -2.64 -13.13 5.96
C GLY A 168 -1.41 -13.78 6.58
N HIS A 169 -1.54 -14.24 7.83
CA HIS A 169 -0.46 -14.93 8.53
C HIS A 169 -0.07 -16.20 7.77
N ASP A 170 1.22 -16.35 7.45
CA ASP A 170 1.82 -17.46 6.69
C ASP A 170 1.15 -17.83 5.35
N GLY A 171 0.43 -16.87 4.75
CA GLY A 171 -0.32 -17.06 3.50
C GLY A 171 -1.72 -17.65 3.70
N GLY A 172 -2.25 -17.70 4.93
CA GLY A 172 -3.55 -18.32 5.24
C GLY A 172 -4.72 -17.80 4.40
N ASN A 173 -4.76 -16.51 4.05
CA ASN A 173 -5.83 -15.99 3.19
C ASN A 173 -5.74 -16.55 1.77
N LEU A 174 -4.54 -16.85 1.27
CA LEU A 174 -4.36 -17.45 -0.05
C LEU A 174 -4.76 -18.93 -0.04
N VAL A 175 -4.43 -19.65 1.03
CA VAL A 175 -4.90 -21.03 1.25
C VAL A 175 -6.44 -21.07 1.27
N ASP A 176 -7.06 -20.17 2.02
CA ASP A 176 -8.52 -20.05 2.07
C ASP A 176 -9.11 -19.71 0.70
N ALA A 177 -8.53 -18.74 -0.01
CA ALA A 177 -8.97 -18.35 -1.36
C ALA A 177 -8.91 -19.54 -2.33
N ARG A 178 -7.82 -20.31 -2.32
CA ARG A 178 -7.67 -21.55 -3.12
C ARG A 178 -8.71 -22.60 -2.73
N SER A 179 -9.01 -22.77 -1.44
CA SER A 179 -10.05 -23.71 -1.01
C SER A 179 -11.45 -23.31 -1.51
N TRP A 180 -11.78 -22.02 -1.54
CA TRP A 180 -13.06 -21.54 -2.08
C TRP A 180 -13.13 -21.64 -3.60
N ALA A 181 -12.02 -21.34 -4.27
CA ALA A 181 -11.87 -21.47 -5.71
C ALA A 181 -12.05 -22.92 -6.19
N ALA A 182 -11.39 -23.88 -5.55
CA ALA A 182 -11.52 -25.31 -5.85
C ALA A 182 -12.96 -25.82 -5.68
N ARG A 183 -13.70 -25.31 -4.68
CA ARG A 183 -15.12 -25.62 -4.46
C ARG A 183 -16.06 -24.87 -5.41
N LYS A 184 -15.53 -23.94 -6.20
CA LYS A 184 -16.29 -23.01 -7.06
C LYS A 184 -17.39 -22.30 -6.28
N ALA A 185 -17.15 -21.93 -5.03
CA ALA A 185 -18.14 -21.30 -4.15
C ALA A 185 -17.63 -19.95 -3.63
N LEU A 186 -18.53 -19.07 -3.21
CA LEU A 186 -18.17 -17.78 -2.63
C LEU A 186 -18.54 -17.76 -1.14
N PRO A 187 -17.68 -17.20 -0.26
CA PRO A 187 -18.06 -16.99 1.14
C PRO A 187 -19.34 -16.16 1.23
N GLU A 188 -20.26 -16.57 2.10
CA GLU A 188 -21.53 -15.86 2.33
C GLU A 188 -21.29 -14.50 2.98
N GLN A 189 -20.35 -14.44 3.94
CA GLN A 189 -19.98 -13.20 4.60
C GLN A 189 -19.24 -12.27 3.64
N ARG A 190 -19.88 -11.14 3.30
CA ARG A 190 -19.38 -10.16 2.32
C ARG A 190 -17.94 -9.68 2.61
N ASN A 191 -17.60 -9.44 3.88
CA ASN A 191 -16.26 -8.96 4.26
C ASN A 191 -15.19 -10.03 4.04
N VAL A 192 -15.49 -11.29 4.38
CA VAL A 192 -14.60 -12.43 4.13
C VAL A 192 -14.41 -12.61 2.62
N ARG A 193 -15.51 -12.60 1.86
CA ARG A 193 -15.49 -12.70 0.40
C ARG A 193 -14.61 -11.61 -0.23
N SER A 194 -14.83 -10.35 0.13
CA SER A 194 -14.04 -9.22 -0.40
C SER A 194 -12.54 -9.37 -0.10
N ARG A 195 -12.18 -9.79 1.12
CA ARG A 195 -10.79 -10.01 1.53
C ARG A 195 -10.13 -11.14 0.73
N LEU A 196 -10.80 -12.27 0.56
CA LEU A 196 -10.25 -13.43 -0.15
C LEU A 196 -10.15 -13.19 -1.67
N LEU A 197 -11.12 -12.51 -2.28
CA LEU A 197 -11.04 -12.10 -3.69
C LEU A 197 -9.88 -11.12 -3.92
N SER A 198 -9.71 -10.14 -3.03
CA SER A 198 -8.56 -9.23 -3.08
C SER A 198 -7.24 -9.99 -2.94
N THR A 199 -7.18 -11.00 -2.08
CA THR A 199 -5.99 -11.85 -1.89
C THR A 199 -5.64 -12.60 -3.18
N ALA A 200 -6.62 -13.23 -3.83
CA ALA A 200 -6.41 -13.96 -5.08
C ALA A 200 -5.91 -13.04 -6.21
N ARG A 201 -6.52 -11.86 -6.41
CA ARG A 201 -6.05 -10.87 -7.41
C ARG A 201 -4.63 -10.42 -7.14
N SER A 202 -4.33 -10.09 -5.88
CA SER A 202 -2.99 -9.66 -5.47
C SER A 202 -1.94 -10.75 -5.72
N TYR A 203 -2.29 -12.02 -5.54
CA TYR A 203 -1.37 -13.12 -5.80
C TYR A 203 -1.09 -13.27 -7.30
N VAL A 204 -2.13 -13.30 -8.15
CA VAL A 204 -1.95 -13.37 -9.62
C VAL A 204 -1.10 -12.21 -10.13
N PHE A 205 -1.35 -10.98 -9.64
CA PHE A 205 -0.52 -9.82 -9.94
C PHE A 205 0.95 -10.02 -9.52
N ASN A 206 1.18 -10.46 -8.29
CA ASN A 206 2.54 -10.70 -7.77
C ASN A 206 3.27 -11.75 -8.62
N GLN A 207 2.59 -12.79 -9.09
CA GLN A 207 3.21 -13.82 -9.94
C GLN A 207 3.66 -13.29 -11.29
N VAL A 208 2.88 -12.39 -11.92
CA VAL A 208 3.30 -11.71 -13.16
C VAL A 208 4.48 -10.78 -12.90
N LEU A 209 4.42 -9.98 -11.83
CA LEU A 209 5.50 -9.09 -11.46
C LEU A 209 6.78 -9.87 -11.10
N ALA A 210 6.67 -11.01 -10.41
CA ALA A 210 7.79 -11.89 -10.08
C ALA A 210 8.52 -12.40 -11.32
N ALA A 211 7.80 -12.79 -12.37
CA ALA A 211 8.41 -13.17 -13.64
C ALA A 211 9.16 -11.99 -14.29
N ARG A 212 8.54 -10.81 -14.32
CA ARG A 212 9.16 -9.58 -14.87
C ARG A 212 10.36 -9.10 -14.06
N VAL A 213 10.40 -9.37 -12.75
CA VAL A 213 11.58 -9.07 -11.92
C VAL A 213 12.70 -10.07 -12.20
N ALA A 214 12.37 -11.35 -12.31
CA ALA A 214 13.34 -12.42 -12.60
C ALA A 214 14.05 -12.24 -13.95
N ASP A 215 13.38 -11.72 -14.96
CA ASP A 215 13.95 -11.45 -16.30
C ASP A 215 14.49 -10.01 -16.47
N GLY A 216 14.43 -9.17 -15.42
CA GLY A 216 14.90 -7.79 -15.46
C GLY A 216 14.08 -6.85 -16.35
N SER A 217 12.82 -7.17 -16.64
CA SER A 217 11.94 -6.33 -17.46
C SER A 217 10.89 -5.51 -16.69
N TRP A 218 10.74 -5.72 -15.37
CA TRP A 218 9.71 -5.10 -14.53
C TRP A 218 9.60 -3.57 -14.62
N GLN A 219 10.71 -2.87 -14.88
CA GLN A 219 10.77 -1.41 -15.01
C GLN A 219 10.76 -0.90 -16.46
N ARG A 220 10.71 -1.79 -17.45
CA ARG A 220 10.82 -1.44 -18.88
C ARG A 220 9.49 -1.69 -19.59
N ALA A 221 8.99 -0.66 -20.26
CA ALA A 221 7.89 -0.82 -21.21
C ALA A 221 8.36 -1.64 -22.42
N GLN A 222 7.49 -2.52 -22.90
CA GLN A 222 7.68 -3.34 -24.10
C GLN A 222 6.45 -3.26 -24.98
N VAL A 223 6.63 -3.45 -26.29
CA VAL A 223 5.51 -3.46 -27.23
C VAL A 223 4.52 -4.56 -26.82
N GLY A 224 3.25 -4.19 -26.69
CA GLY A 224 2.19 -5.07 -26.20
C GLY A 224 1.93 -4.99 -24.68
N ASP A 225 2.75 -4.25 -23.92
CA ASP A 225 2.39 -3.87 -22.55
C ASP A 225 1.13 -2.99 -22.53
N LEU A 226 0.51 -2.92 -21.35
CA LEU A 226 -0.42 -1.85 -21.02
C LEU A 226 0.28 -0.88 -20.08
N LEU A 227 0.29 0.41 -20.43
CA LEU A 227 0.91 1.46 -19.62
C LEU A 227 -0.14 2.25 -18.85
N ALA A 228 0.22 2.71 -17.66
CA ALA A 228 -0.60 3.61 -16.86
C ALA A 228 0.27 4.66 -16.16
N PHE A 229 -0.31 5.84 -15.94
CA PHE A 229 0.29 6.87 -15.08
C PHE A 229 0.18 6.47 -13.61
N THR A 230 1.08 6.96 -12.76
CA THR A 230 1.19 6.62 -11.34
C THR A 230 -0.15 6.66 -10.59
N ASP A 231 -0.93 7.72 -10.79
CA ASP A 231 -2.20 7.94 -10.09
C ASP A 231 -3.45 7.68 -10.96
N SER A 232 -3.27 7.02 -12.11
CA SER A 232 -4.35 6.73 -13.06
C SER A 232 -4.87 5.30 -12.91
N ARG A 233 -6.19 5.15 -13.01
CA ARG A 233 -6.83 3.84 -13.21
C ARG A 233 -6.96 3.46 -14.68
N SER A 234 -6.85 4.44 -15.56
CA SER A 234 -6.85 4.23 -17.01
C SER A 234 -5.49 3.73 -17.46
N PHE A 235 -5.52 2.86 -18.46
CA PHE A 235 -4.35 2.30 -19.11
C PHE A 235 -4.53 2.33 -20.63
N PHE A 236 -3.43 2.22 -21.36
CA PHE A 236 -3.41 2.20 -22.83
C PHE A 236 -2.32 1.26 -23.35
N PRO A 237 -2.46 0.69 -24.55
CA PRO A 237 -1.48 -0.22 -25.11
C PRO A 237 -0.17 0.50 -25.46
N ALA A 238 0.96 -0.19 -25.28
CA ALA A 238 2.27 0.28 -25.66
C ALA A 238 2.61 -0.18 -27.09
N GLY A 239 2.76 0.76 -28.01
CA GLY A 239 3.49 0.58 -29.27
C GLY A 239 4.97 0.96 -29.12
N GLU A 240 5.69 1.05 -30.24
CA GLU A 240 7.11 1.44 -30.25
C GLU A 240 7.33 2.87 -29.70
N ALA A 241 6.41 3.78 -30.02
CA ALA A 241 6.47 5.17 -29.57
C ALA A 241 6.33 5.26 -28.04
N GLU A 242 5.33 4.57 -27.47
CA GLU A 242 5.09 4.56 -26.03
C GLU A 242 6.23 3.91 -25.25
N CYS A 243 6.91 2.91 -25.83
CA CYS A 243 8.09 2.30 -25.22
C CYS A 243 9.30 3.25 -25.11
N SER A 244 9.28 4.36 -25.85
CA SER A 244 10.33 5.39 -25.85
C SER A 244 9.87 6.68 -25.17
N ASP A 245 8.71 6.68 -24.50
CA ASP A 245 8.14 7.88 -23.89
C ASP A 245 9.05 8.38 -22.75
N PRO A 246 9.45 9.68 -22.76
CA PRO A 246 10.33 10.24 -21.72
C PRO A 246 9.72 10.17 -20.31
N ARG A 247 8.39 10.04 -20.18
CA ARG A 247 7.70 9.89 -18.88
C ARG A 247 8.02 8.57 -18.19
N LEU A 248 8.52 7.57 -18.92
CA LEU A 248 9.07 6.34 -18.34
C LEU A 248 10.35 6.63 -17.53
N ALA A 249 11.18 7.57 -17.98
CA ALA A 249 12.46 7.87 -17.33
C ALA A 249 12.28 8.69 -16.05
N ILE A 250 11.28 9.59 -16.01
CA ILE A 250 10.95 10.41 -14.84
C ILE A 250 9.96 9.74 -13.88
N LEU A 251 9.68 8.45 -14.06
CA LEU A 251 8.79 7.63 -13.22
C LEU A 251 7.35 8.15 -13.09
N ASP A 252 6.79 8.66 -14.20
CA ASP A 252 5.39 9.07 -14.29
C ASP A 252 4.54 8.10 -15.13
N LEU A 253 5.19 7.33 -16.02
CA LEU A 253 4.56 6.28 -16.82
C LEU A 253 5.17 4.92 -16.50
N HIS A 254 4.34 3.87 -16.45
CA HIS A 254 4.75 2.54 -15.98
C HIS A 254 4.10 1.41 -16.78
N PRO A 255 4.83 0.31 -17.08
CA PRO A 255 4.19 -0.94 -17.45
C PRO A 255 3.34 -1.45 -16.29
N THR A 256 2.27 -2.18 -16.62
CA THR A 256 1.29 -2.68 -15.64
C THR A 256 1.20 -4.20 -15.65
N GLY A 257 0.70 -4.77 -14.56
CA GLY A 257 0.29 -6.18 -14.46
C GLY A 257 -1.21 -6.32 -14.21
N PRO A 258 -1.77 -7.53 -14.40
CA PRO A 258 -3.20 -7.77 -14.31
C PRO A 258 -3.65 -7.86 -12.86
N GLN A 259 -4.72 -7.15 -12.53
CA GLN A 259 -5.58 -7.55 -11.44
C GLN A 259 -6.77 -8.31 -12.04
N TRP A 260 -6.59 -9.63 -12.12
CA TRP A 260 -7.44 -10.53 -12.91
C TRP A 260 -8.93 -10.41 -12.60
N GLY A 261 -9.75 -10.58 -13.62
CA GLY A 261 -11.20 -10.43 -13.61
C GLY A 261 -11.82 -10.91 -14.92
N GLU A 262 -13.06 -10.50 -15.18
CA GLU A 262 -13.84 -10.83 -16.37
C GLU A 262 -13.17 -10.38 -17.67
N GLY A 263 -13.28 -11.22 -18.70
CA GLY A 263 -12.71 -10.98 -20.02
C GLY A 263 -11.26 -11.46 -20.16
N GLU A 264 -10.77 -11.46 -21.39
CA GLU A 264 -9.37 -11.76 -21.69
C GLU A 264 -8.46 -10.59 -21.27
N SER A 265 -7.19 -10.90 -21.01
CA SER A 265 -6.21 -9.84 -20.77
C SER A 265 -6.10 -8.94 -22.01
N PRO A 266 -6.24 -7.61 -21.87
CA PRO A 266 -6.07 -6.68 -22.98
C PRO A 266 -4.61 -6.46 -23.40
N ALA A 267 -3.64 -7.08 -22.72
CA ALA A 267 -2.24 -7.05 -23.13
C ALA A 267 -2.03 -7.82 -24.44
N ALA A 268 -0.92 -7.59 -25.13
CA ALA A 268 -0.54 -8.28 -26.37
C ALA A 268 0.88 -8.86 -26.28
N GLY A 269 1.24 -9.69 -27.27
CA GLY A 269 2.60 -10.19 -27.44
C GLY A 269 3.13 -10.98 -26.23
N LEU A 270 4.37 -10.69 -25.84
CA LEU A 270 5.05 -11.36 -24.72
C LEU A 270 4.35 -11.13 -23.38
N THR A 271 3.81 -9.92 -23.16
CA THR A 271 3.07 -9.59 -21.94
C THR A 271 1.79 -10.42 -21.83
N HIS A 272 1.03 -10.54 -22.92
CA HIS A 272 -0.15 -11.42 -22.94
C HIS A 272 0.21 -12.88 -22.66
N ALA A 273 1.27 -13.40 -23.31
CA ALA A 273 1.71 -14.77 -23.13
C ALA A 273 2.12 -15.05 -21.67
N LEU A 274 2.82 -14.12 -21.02
CA LEU A 274 3.18 -14.23 -19.62
C LEU A 274 1.94 -14.23 -18.72
N GLU A 275 1.01 -13.30 -18.94
CA GLU A 275 -0.22 -13.21 -18.16
C GLU A 275 -1.07 -14.48 -18.30
N GLN A 276 -1.18 -15.02 -19.51
CA GLN A 276 -1.87 -16.27 -19.79
C GLN A 276 -1.18 -17.48 -19.14
N GLN A 277 0.16 -17.53 -19.15
CA GLN A 277 0.90 -18.59 -18.47
C GLN A 277 0.62 -18.60 -16.97
N VAL A 278 0.61 -17.42 -16.33
CA VAL A 278 0.26 -17.31 -14.91
C VAL A 278 -1.19 -17.71 -14.68
N ALA A 279 -2.12 -17.24 -15.52
CA ALA A 279 -3.54 -17.58 -15.40
C ALA A 279 -3.81 -19.08 -15.57
N THR A 280 -3.11 -19.75 -16.48
CA THR A 280 -3.21 -21.21 -16.65
C THR A 280 -2.68 -21.95 -15.44
N ARG A 281 -1.58 -21.49 -14.83
CA ARG A 281 -1.05 -22.10 -13.59
C ARG A 281 -1.99 -21.92 -12.40
N GLU A 282 -2.71 -20.80 -12.35
CA GLU A 282 -3.62 -20.43 -11.26
C GLU A 282 -5.10 -20.47 -11.72
N ALA A 283 -5.45 -21.40 -12.60
CA ALA A 283 -6.74 -21.44 -13.30
C ALA A 283 -7.94 -21.38 -12.34
N ASP A 284 -7.91 -22.16 -11.26
CA ASP A 284 -8.99 -22.15 -10.26
C ASP A 284 -9.21 -20.75 -9.66
N LEU A 285 -8.13 -20.02 -9.34
CA LEU A 285 -8.24 -18.67 -8.80
C LEU A 285 -8.78 -17.70 -9.85
N CYS A 286 -8.29 -17.76 -11.08
CA CYS A 286 -8.73 -16.89 -12.17
C CYS A 286 -10.21 -17.11 -12.51
N ASP A 287 -10.64 -18.35 -12.65
CA ASP A 287 -12.05 -18.72 -12.89
C ASP A 287 -12.95 -18.29 -11.73
N TRP A 288 -12.45 -18.42 -10.50
CA TRP A 288 -13.17 -17.99 -9.31
C TRP A 288 -13.35 -16.48 -9.24
N LEU A 289 -12.33 -15.71 -9.64
CA LEU A 289 -12.41 -14.25 -9.76
C LEU A 289 -13.42 -13.80 -10.82
N ILE A 290 -13.44 -14.48 -11.98
CA ILE A 290 -14.43 -14.25 -13.04
C ILE A 290 -15.84 -14.58 -12.53
N LYS A 291 -16.02 -15.74 -11.88
CA LYS A 291 -17.31 -16.13 -11.28
C LYS A 291 -17.81 -15.11 -10.25
N ALA A 292 -16.90 -14.45 -9.54
CA ALA A 292 -17.24 -13.44 -8.55
C ALA A 292 -17.62 -12.08 -9.17
N GLY A 293 -17.55 -11.92 -10.49
CA GLY A 293 -17.84 -10.68 -11.20
C GLY A 293 -16.79 -9.60 -10.99
N MET A 294 -15.53 -9.99 -10.75
CA MET A 294 -14.44 -9.02 -10.60
C MET A 294 -14.11 -8.42 -11.96
N SER A 295 -14.05 -7.10 -12.08
CA SER A 295 -13.59 -6.44 -13.31
C SER A 295 -12.09 -6.65 -13.51
N HIS A 296 -11.67 -6.82 -14.76
CA HIS A 296 -10.25 -6.84 -15.11
C HIS A 296 -9.69 -5.42 -14.98
N GLU A 297 -8.72 -5.23 -14.09
CA GLU A 297 -8.06 -3.93 -13.85
C GLU A 297 -6.55 -4.07 -14.03
N ARG A 298 -5.84 -2.94 -14.05
CA ARG A 298 -4.39 -2.89 -14.14
C ARG A 298 -3.78 -2.25 -12.89
N ARG A 299 -2.55 -2.64 -12.58
CA ARG A 299 -1.74 -2.03 -11.52
C ARG A 299 -0.31 -1.83 -12.06
N ILE A 300 0.29 -0.67 -11.81
CA ILE A 300 1.68 -0.40 -12.21
C ILE A 300 2.64 -1.43 -11.58
N LEU A 301 3.57 -1.95 -12.38
CA LEU A 301 4.58 -2.92 -11.95
C LEU A 301 5.70 -2.26 -11.13
N ARG A 302 6.02 -1.01 -11.46
CA ARG A 302 7.05 -0.20 -10.81
C ARG A 302 6.41 0.84 -9.91
N LEU A 303 6.77 0.83 -8.63
CA LEU A 303 6.36 1.79 -7.62
C LEU A 303 7.41 2.93 -7.55
N PRO A 304 7.06 4.17 -7.94
CA PRO A 304 7.91 5.33 -7.68
C PRO A 304 7.93 5.64 -6.18
N ILE A 305 9.11 6.02 -5.66
CA ILE A 305 9.29 6.45 -4.27
C ILE A 305 9.48 7.96 -4.25
N GLY A 306 8.39 8.70 -4.02
CA GLY A 306 8.41 10.16 -4.08
C GLY A 306 9.18 10.76 -2.91
N GLY A 307 10.10 11.70 -3.20
CA GLY A 307 10.81 12.47 -2.17
C GLY A 307 11.60 11.61 -1.18
N LEU A 308 12.17 10.48 -1.62
CA LEU A 308 12.96 9.61 -0.75
C LEU A 308 14.16 10.34 -0.16
N THR A 309 14.16 10.51 1.15
CA THR A 309 15.29 10.98 1.94
C THR A 309 15.56 10.00 3.08
N TRP A 310 16.79 10.01 3.57
CA TRP A 310 17.18 9.16 4.68
C TRP A 310 18.31 9.77 5.48
N HIS A 311 18.42 9.36 6.73
CA HIS A 311 19.54 9.67 7.61
C HIS A 311 19.64 8.62 8.71
N TYR A 312 20.72 8.69 9.49
CA TYR A 312 20.98 7.80 10.61
C TYR A 312 20.94 8.59 11.91
N PRO A 313 19.79 8.61 12.63
CA PRO A 313 19.70 9.28 13.94
C PRO A 313 20.72 8.72 14.95
N GLU A 314 20.97 7.42 14.88
CA GLU A 314 21.95 6.66 15.65
C GLU A 314 22.62 5.62 14.73
N PRO A 315 23.80 5.08 15.08
CA PRO A 315 24.53 4.16 14.20
C PRO A 315 23.75 2.90 13.78
N ASP A 316 22.83 2.44 14.62
CA ASP A 316 21.96 1.28 14.40
C ASP A 316 20.51 1.66 14.06
N ILE A 317 20.27 2.91 13.67
CA ILE A 317 18.94 3.39 13.29
C ILE A 317 19.01 4.03 11.90
N LEU A 318 18.24 3.50 10.96
CA LEU A 318 17.98 4.14 9.67
C LEU A 318 16.58 4.75 9.68
N GLN A 319 16.49 6.05 9.47
CA GLN A 319 15.22 6.73 9.25
C GLN A 319 15.03 7.01 7.76
N LEU A 320 13.87 6.63 7.23
CA LEU A 320 13.44 6.86 5.86
C LEU A 320 12.23 7.79 5.84
N GLU A 321 12.23 8.75 4.92
CA GLU A 321 11.09 9.62 4.64
C GLU A 321 10.77 9.58 3.15
N PHE A 322 9.50 9.35 2.80
CA PHE A 322 9.08 9.22 1.40
C PHE A 322 7.56 9.28 1.26
N VAL A 323 7.07 9.40 0.03
CA VAL A 323 5.65 9.44 -0.33
C VAL A 323 5.34 8.31 -1.29
N LEU A 324 4.25 7.58 -1.03
CA LEU A 324 3.74 6.54 -1.93
C LEU A 324 2.32 6.86 -2.40
N PRO A 325 1.97 6.50 -3.65
CA PRO A 325 0.60 6.53 -4.14
C PRO A 325 -0.36 5.71 -3.27
N ALA A 326 -1.65 6.04 -3.32
CA ALA A 326 -2.69 5.29 -2.63
C ALA A 326 -2.67 3.79 -3.01
N GLY A 327 -2.87 2.92 -2.01
CA GLY A 327 -2.90 1.47 -2.23
C GLY A 327 -1.53 0.80 -2.47
N CYS A 328 -0.43 1.50 -2.15
CA CYS A 328 0.93 0.96 -2.12
C CYS A 328 1.41 0.77 -0.67
N PHE A 329 2.46 -0.03 -0.48
CA PHE A 329 2.88 -0.50 0.85
C PHE A 329 4.31 -0.08 1.16
N ALA A 330 4.51 0.60 2.28
CA ALA A 330 5.85 1.03 2.71
C ALA A 330 6.80 -0.15 3.00
N THR A 331 6.24 -1.30 3.41
CA THR A 331 7.02 -2.50 3.73
C THR A 331 7.73 -3.10 2.51
N VAL A 332 7.25 -2.86 1.28
CA VAL A 332 7.95 -3.37 0.09
C VAL A 332 9.24 -2.60 -0.21
N LEU A 333 9.32 -1.31 0.18
CA LEU A 333 10.58 -0.57 0.14
C LEU A 333 11.59 -1.17 1.10
N VAL A 334 11.17 -1.38 2.35
CA VAL A 334 12.02 -1.96 3.40
C VAL A 334 12.53 -3.34 2.98
N ARG A 335 11.68 -4.15 2.34
CA ARG A 335 12.04 -5.47 1.82
C ARG A 335 13.19 -5.43 0.82
N GLU A 336 13.30 -4.40 -0.02
CA GLU A 336 14.41 -4.27 -0.97
C GLU A 336 15.73 -3.91 -0.26
N LEU A 337 15.70 -3.49 1.00
CA LEU A 337 16.87 -3.07 1.78
C LEU A 337 17.33 -4.18 2.73
N VAL A 338 16.45 -4.64 3.61
CA VAL A 338 16.80 -5.49 4.76
C VAL A 338 15.71 -6.52 5.04
N ASP A 339 16.09 -7.58 5.75
CA ASP A 339 15.15 -8.53 6.34
C ASP A 339 14.61 -7.98 7.66
N LEU A 340 13.29 -8.08 7.85
CA LEU A 340 12.64 -7.62 9.08
C LEU A 340 12.66 -8.71 10.14
N VAL A 341 13.19 -8.37 11.31
CA VAL A 341 13.20 -9.24 12.49
C VAL A 341 11.97 -8.93 13.36
N PRO A 342 11.30 -9.94 13.93
CA PRO A 342 10.18 -9.71 14.85
C PRO A 342 10.59 -8.89 16.08
N VAL A 343 9.70 -8.00 16.51
CA VAL A 343 9.86 -7.24 17.75
C VAL A 343 9.92 -8.23 18.92
N GLY A 344 11.07 -8.31 19.61
CA GLY A 344 11.28 -9.17 20.77
C GLY A 344 12.18 -10.41 20.56
N GLN A 345 12.70 -10.63 19.35
CA GLN A 345 13.80 -11.57 19.14
C GLN A 345 15.14 -10.83 19.13
N THR A 346 15.60 -10.40 20.30
CA THR A 346 17.02 -10.21 20.52
C THR A 346 17.58 -11.54 21.00
N ASP A 347 18.47 -12.14 20.20
CA ASP A 347 19.35 -13.20 20.67
C ASP A 347 20.03 -12.71 21.96
N SER A 348 19.55 -13.21 23.10
CA SER A 348 20.40 -13.28 24.28
C SER A 348 21.44 -14.33 23.93
N PRO A 349 22.74 -13.99 23.79
CA PRO A 349 23.73 -15.04 23.76
C PRO A 349 23.65 -15.69 25.14
N CYS A 350 23.16 -16.93 25.17
CA CYS A 350 23.41 -17.83 26.28
C CYS A 350 24.93 -17.92 26.42
N VAL A 351 25.48 -17.18 27.37
CA VAL A 351 26.83 -17.40 27.86
C VAL A 351 26.66 -18.20 29.14
N PHE A 352 27.16 -19.44 29.06
CA PHE A 352 27.23 -20.54 30.03
C PHE A 352 26.82 -20.30 31.49
#